data_AF-A0AAV0WER8-F1
#
_entry.id   AF-A0AAV0WER8-F1
#
_cell.length_a   1.000
_cell.length_b   1.000
_cell.length_c   1.000
_cell.angle_alpha   90.00
_cell.angle_beta   90.00
_cell.angle_gamma   90.00
#
_symmetry.space_group_name_H-M   'P 1'
#
loop_
_entity.id
_entity.type
_entity.pdbx_description
1 polymer ?
#
loop_
_entity_poly.entity_id
_entity_poly.type
_entity_poly.pdbx_seq_one_letter_code
_entity_poly.pdbx_strand_id
1 'polypeptide(L)'
;MFYQHNFKYDNELIEKKHLVSFYNEDSKNNLRAAPKITYSHIFPGPFEKMRVYLAAQVFSESVSAGMLLFLKSNHLPDTSLPTINFIQNMDKLFDIFNSSRRPGLKQFNRPFKNTDSQISHLKFMENFFKTLQVFNKKTNVEVTNQIKFIRGWLISISGLLQLWESLKVINTDESYVLYTSRINQDRLENLFGTFRTQHNGNNINSTPIQFIWSYKQNFYLNYFTHSDNANCIGDLDESLSKINTDPLNDKNIKIIFHDNNPFQFKKNILAIDTPDYRNLPMPEKNAFIYVCGFVDEEMH
;
A
#
# COMPACT_ATOMS: atom_id res chain seq x y z
N MET A 1 -3.24 -16.71 1.51
CA MET A 1 -2.68 -17.63 2.53
C MET A 1 -3.75 -18.22 3.43
N PHE A 2 -4.40 -17.46 4.33
CA PHE A 2 -5.45 -17.93 5.25
C PHE A 2 -6.64 -18.67 4.57
N TYR A 3 -6.94 -18.33 3.32
CA TYR A 3 -8.03 -18.95 2.57
C TYR A 3 -7.68 -20.36 2.09
N GLN A 4 -6.41 -20.66 1.87
CA GLN A 4 -5.91 -21.93 1.32
C GLN A 4 -5.28 -22.85 2.36
N HIS A 5 -4.91 -22.31 3.52
CA HIS A 5 -4.18 -23.03 4.56
C HIS A 5 -4.86 -22.84 5.93
N ASN A 6 -4.69 -23.83 6.81
CA ASN A 6 -5.00 -23.70 8.22
C ASN A 6 -3.73 -23.29 8.94
N PHE A 7 -3.86 -22.50 10.00
CA PHE A 7 -2.72 -22.16 10.85
C PHE A 7 -2.87 -22.81 12.21
N LYS A 8 -1.74 -23.10 12.86
CA LYS A 8 -1.68 -23.58 14.23
C LYS A 8 -0.67 -22.72 14.99
N TYR A 9 -1.09 -22.22 16.15
CA TYR A 9 -0.28 -21.38 17.04
C TYR A 9 -0.59 -21.81 18.48
N ASP A 10 0.44 -22.12 19.27
CA ASP A 10 0.31 -22.58 20.66
C ASP A 10 -0.72 -23.72 20.87
N ASN A 11 -0.72 -24.69 19.95
CA ASN A 11 -1.69 -25.81 19.87
C ASN A 11 -3.14 -25.44 19.53
N GLU A 12 -3.44 -24.17 19.32
CA GLU A 12 -4.74 -23.70 18.87
C GLU A 12 -4.82 -23.63 17.35
N LEU A 13 -5.98 -23.98 16.78
CA LEU A 13 -6.22 -23.95 15.34
C LEU A 13 -6.88 -22.64 14.92
N ILE A 14 -6.35 -22.04 13.86
CA ILE A 14 -6.86 -20.82 13.24
C ILE A 14 -7.38 -21.21 11.85
N GLU A 15 -8.70 -21.14 11.68
CA GLU A 15 -9.39 -21.72 10.54
C GLU A 15 -10.42 -20.76 9.94
N LYS A 16 -10.42 -20.67 8.61
CA LYS A 16 -11.40 -19.88 7.85
C LYS A 16 -12.85 -20.28 8.16
N LYS A 17 -13.12 -21.53 8.54
CA LYS A 17 -14.48 -22.04 8.77
C LYS A 17 -15.26 -21.20 9.81
N HIS A 18 -14.57 -20.64 10.80
CA HIS A 18 -15.19 -19.77 11.82
C HIS A 18 -15.65 -18.45 11.21
N LEU A 19 -14.87 -17.87 10.30
CA LEU A 19 -15.25 -16.67 9.55
C LEU A 19 -16.44 -16.93 8.61
N VAL A 20 -16.48 -18.10 7.96
CA VAL A 20 -17.62 -18.51 7.11
C VAL A 20 -18.89 -18.66 7.95
N SER A 21 -18.79 -19.32 9.10
CA SER A 21 -19.91 -19.53 10.02
C SER A 21 -20.44 -18.19 10.52
N PHE A 22 -19.54 -17.28 10.93
CA PHE A 22 -19.90 -15.92 11.32
C PHE A 22 -20.64 -15.18 10.20
N TYR A 23 -20.10 -15.19 8.98
CA TYR A 23 -20.75 -14.53 7.84
C TYR A 23 -22.15 -15.10 7.56
N ASN A 24 -22.32 -16.42 7.63
CA ASN A 24 -23.60 -17.06 7.36
C ASN A 24 -24.65 -16.71 8.43
N GLU A 25 -24.27 -16.58 9.69
CA GLU A 25 -25.19 -16.17 10.76
C GLU A 25 -25.45 -14.65 10.72
N ASP A 26 -24.41 -13.83 10.56
CA ASP A 26 -24.53 -12.38 10.49
C ASP A 26 -25.39 -11.91 9.30
N SER A 27 -25.25 -12.57 8.15
CA SER A 27 -25.98 -12.20 6.92
C SER A 27 -27.51 -12.44 6.99
N LYS A 28 -27.98 -13.24 7.95
CA LYS A 28 -29.42 -13.46 8.19
C LYS A 28 -30.06 -12.30 8.99
N ASN A 29 -29.25 -11.50 9.69
CA ASN A 29 -29.76 -10.45 10.55
C ASN A 29 -30.06 -9.17 9.75
N ASN A 30 -31.16 -8.51 10.07
CA ASN A 30 -31.48 -7.19 9.51
C ASN A 30 -30.44 -6.13 9.93
N LEU A 31 -29.93 -6.25 11.16
CA LEU A 31 -28.85 -5.42 11.68
C LEU A 31 -27.60 -6.28 11.82
N ARG A 32 -26.69 -6.12 10.84
CA ARG A 32 -25.45 -6.88 10.75
C ARG A 32 -24.37 -6.28 11.65
N ALA A 33 -23.65 -7.13 12.37
CA ALA A 33 -22.46 -6.76 13.14
C ALA A 33 -21.27 -6.42 12.23
N ALA A 34 -21.16 -7.06 11.06
CA ALA A 34 -20.11 -6.79 10.08
C ALA A 34 -20.70 -6.48 8.68
N PRO A 35 -21.41 -5.35 8.52
CA PRO A 35 -22.20 -5.05 7.32
C PRO A 35 -21.35 -4.90 6.04
N LYS A 36 -20.06 -4.55 6.18
CA LYS A 36 -19.13 -4.40 5.04
C LYS A 36 -18.74 -5.75 4.42
N ILE A 37 -18.86 -6.85 5.17
CA ILE A 37 -18.47 -8.17 4.70
C ILE A 37 -19.55 -8.72 3.78
N THR A 38 -19.13 -9.04 2.56
CA THR A 38 -19.96 -9.61 1.49
C THR A 38 -19.45 -10.98 1.07
N TYR A 39 -20.17 -11.65 0.16
CA TYR A 39 -19.75 -12.93 -0.39
C TYR A 39 -18.33 -12.89 -0.98
N SER A 40 -17.98 -11.83 -1.73
CA SER A 40 -16.64 -11.64 -2.32
C SER A 40 -15.51 -11.56 -1.29
N HIS A 41 -15.82 -11.20 -0.04
CA HIS A 41 -14.84 -11.24 1.03
C HIS A 41 -14.52 -12.68 1.42
N ILE A 42 -15.56 -13.51 1.57
CA ILE A 42 -15.45 -14.90 2.05
C ILE A 42 -15.05 -15.86 0.92
N PHE A 43 -15.44 -15.58 -0.32
CA PHE A 43 -15.18 -16.44 -1.48
C PHE A 43 -14.67 -15.61 -2.66
N PRO A 44 -13.47 -15.00 -2.56
CA PRO A 44 -12.95 -14.12 -3.60
C PRO A 44 -12.58 -14.90 -4.87
N GLY A 45 -13.08 -14.42 -6.01
CA GLY A 45 -12.64 -14.80 -7.35
C GLY A 45 -11.23 -14.32 -7.70
N PRO A 46 -10.71 -14.64 -8.90
CA PRO A 46 -9.34 -14.29 -9.30
C PRO A 46 -9.01 -12.79 -9.21
N PHE A 47 -9.87 -11.92 -9.77
CA PHE A 47 -9.67 -10.47 -9.72
C PHE A 47 -9.88 -9.87 -8.33
N GLU A 48 -10.78 -10.47 -7.54
CA GLU A 48 -11.07 -10.02 -6.19
C GLU A 48 -9.90 -10.29 -5.24
N LYS A 49 -9.11 -11.35 -5.47
CA LYS A 49 -7.89 -11.63 -4.70
C LYS A 49 -6.84 -10.52 -4.78
N MET A 50 -6.89 -9.68 -5.82
CA MET A 50 -6.00 -8.53 -5.98
C MET A 50 -6.48 -7.29 -5.23
N ARG A 51 -7.73 -7.29 -4.74
CA ARG A 51 -8.33 -6.15 -4.05
C ARG A 51 -7.96 -6.19 -2.57
N VAL A 52 -6.89 -5.48 -2.20
CA VAL A 52 -6.39 -5.40 -0.81
C VAL A 52 -7.49 -5.00 0.18
N TYR A 53 -8.43 -4.13 -0.22
CA TYR A 53 -9.51 -3.71 0.67
C TYR A 53 -10.41 -4.87 1.14
N LEU A 54 -10.62 -5.90 0.31
CA LEU A 54 -11.41 -7.08 0.72
C LEU A 54 -10.70 -7.83 1.85
N ALA A 55 -9.39 -8.00 1.74
CA ALA A 55 -8.60 -8.62 2.81
C ALA A 55 -8.56 -7.74 4.06
N ALA A 56 -8.31 -6.44 3.91
CA ALA A 56 -8.25 -5.50 5.04
C ALA A 56 -9.58 -5.43 5.81
N GLN A 57 -10.72 -5.50 5.12
CA GLN A 57 -12.03 -5.52 5.78
C GLN A 57 -12.28 -6.84 6.52
N VAL A 58 -11.89 -7.99 5.95
CA VAL A 58 -11.95 -9.29 6.65
C VAL A 58 -11.11 -9.26 7.93
N PHE A 59 -9.89 -8.73 7.84
CA PHE A 59 -8.97 -8.63 8.97
C PHE A 59 -9.17 -7.36 9.79
N SER A 60 -10.41 -6.88 9.93
CA SER A 60 -10.69 -5.64 10.64
C SER A 60 -11.10 -5.86 12.10
N GLU A 61 -10.82 -4.85 12.94
CA GLU A 61 -11.30 -4.81 14.33
C GLU A 61 -12.81 -5.05 14.44
N SER A 62 -13.62 -4.43 13.57
CA SER A 62 -15.08 -4.62 13.56
C SER A 62 -15.50 -6.07 13.31
N VAL A 63 -14.78 -6.80 12.45
CA VAL A 63 -15.07 -8.23 12.21
C VAL A 63 -14.69 -9.05 13.43
N SER A 64 -13.53 -8.81 14.04
CA SER A 64 -13.16 -9.50 15.28
C SER A 64 -14.16 -9.25 16.42
N ALA A 65 -14.62 -8.01 16.59
CA ALA A 65 -15.62 -7.65 17.59
C ALA A 65 -16.98 -8.32 17.32
N GLY A 66 -17.42 -8.35 16.05
CA GLY A 66 -18.64 -9.05 15.65
C GLY A 66 -18.56 -10.55 15.90
N MET A 67 -17.44 -11.18 15.54
CA MET A 67 -17.22 -12.60 15.84
C MET A 67 -17.18 -12.87 17.35
N LEU A 68 -16.55 -12.00 18.14
CA LEU A 68 -16.52 -12.12 19.60
C LEU A 68 -17.93 -12.01 20.22
N LEU A 69 -18.77 -11.12 19.71
CA LEU A 69 -20.16 -11.00 20.13
C LEU A 69 -20.93 -12.31 19.86
N PHE A 70 -20.74 -12.90 18.68
CA PHE A 70 -21.40 -14.16 18.30
C PHE A 70 -20.89 -15.34 19.13
N LEU A 71 -19.60 -15.38 19.45
CA LEU A 71 -19.03 -16.34 20.40
C LEU A 71 -19.69 -16.20 21.77
N LYS A 72 -19.75 -14.99 22.33
CA LYS A 72 -20.37 -14.74 23.65
C LYS A 72 -21.88 -15.00 23.68
N SER A 73 -22.53 -14.94 22.53
CA SER A 73 -23.96 -15.24 22.36
C SER A 73 -24.22 -16.71 21.99
N ASN A 74 -23.21 -17.59 22.08
CA ASN A 74 -23.27 -19.02 21.73
C ASN A 74 -23.66 -19.33 20.27
N HIS A 75 -23.47 -18.37 19.36
CA HIS A 75 -23.64 -18.57 17.91
C HIS A 75 -22.36 -19.04 17.20
N LEU A 76 -21.21 -18.96 17.88
CA LEU A 76 -19.95 -19.55 17.42
C LEU A 76 -19.36 -20.44 18.51
N PRO A 77 -18.65 -21.53 18.15
CA PRO A 77 -18.01 -22.40 19.13
C PRO A 77 -16.76 -21.73 19.74
N ASP A 78 -16.34 -22.16 20.93
CA ASP A 78 -15.12 -21.68 21.60
C ASP A 78 -13.86 -21.86 20.76
N THR A 79 -13.83 -22.88 19.89
CA THR A 79 -12.77 -23.10 18.89
C THR A 79 -12.60 -21.94 17.90
N SER A 80 -13.53 -20.99 17.84
CA SER A 80 -13.41 -19.78 17.03
C SER A 80 -12.51 -18.70 17.66
N LEU A 81 -12.30 -18.71 18.98
CA LEU A 81 -11.54 -17.69 19.71
C LEU A 81 -10.12 -17.47 19.16
N PRO A 82 -9.33 -18.51 18.82
CA PRO A 82 -8.01 -18.32 18.22
C PRO A 82 -8.07 -17.58 16.88
N THR A 83 -9.11 -17.83 16.08
CA THR A 83 -9.32 -17.13 14.80
C THR A 83 -9.70 -15.67 15.01
N ILE A 84 -10.51 -15.38 16.03
CA ILE A 84 -10.89 -14.01 16.41
C ILE A 84 -9.66 -13.22 16.84
N ASN A 85 -8.85 -13.80 17.73
CA ASN A 85 -7.60 -13.20 18.21
C ASN A 85 -6.62 -12.97 17.06
N PHE A 86 -6.49 -13.95 16.15
CA PHE A 86 -5.67 -13.80 14.94
C PHE A 86 -6.11 -12.61 14.08
N ILE A 87 -7.42 -12.48 13.81
CA ILE A 87 -7.97 -11.36 13.02
C ILE A 87 -7.65 -10.03 13.68
N GLN A 88 -7.88 -9.91 14.99
CA GLN A 88 -7.60 -8.69 15.75
C GLN A 88 -6.11 -8.33 15.77
N ASN A 89 -5.23 -9.32 15.92
CA ASN A 89 -3.79 -9.10 15.95
C ASN A 89 -3.23 -8.71 14.58
N MET A 90 -3.79 -9.27 13.51
CA MET A 90 -3.48 -8.87 12.14
C MET A 90 -3.98 -7.45 11.82
N ASP A 91 -5.16 -7.04 12.29
CA ASP A 91 -5.68 -5.66 12.16
C ASP A 91 -4.68 -4.65 12.74
N LYS A 92 -4.28 -4.87 14.00
CA LYS A 92 -3.30 -4.01 14.70
C LYS A 92 -1.95 -3.96 13.97
N LEU A 93 -1.46 -5.12 13.51
CA LEU A 93 -0.20 -5.19 12.77
C LEU A 93 -0.29 -4.40 11.46
N PHE A 94 -1.37 -4.61 10.69
CA PHE A 94 -1.59 -3.90 9.44
C PHE A 94 -1.73 -2.38 9.65
N ASP A 95 -2.43 -1.97 10.72
CA ASP A 95 -2.57 -0.57 11.10
C ASP A 95 -1.22 0.09 11.43
N ILE A 96 -0.31 -0.61 12.12
CA ILE A 96 1.06 -0.12 12.36
C ILE A 96 1.81 0.09 11.05
N PHE A 97 1.67 -0.83 10.08
CA PHE A 97 2.36 -0.74 8.77
C PHE A 97 1.67 0.18 7.77
N ASN A 98 0.47 0.70 8.09
CA ASN A 98 -0.28 1.61 7.24
C ASN A 98 -0.71 2.90 7.97
N SER A 99 0.12 3.34 8.93
CA SER A 99 -0.16 4.49 9.78
C SER A 99 -0.08 5.82 9.02
N SER A 100 -0.95 6.76 9.38
CA SER A 100 -1.04 8.08 8.72
C SER A 100 -1.58 9.16 9.68
N ARG A 101 -1.61 10.44 9.27
CA ARG A 101 -2.27 11.51 10.05
C ARG A 101 -3.70 11.70 9.58
N ARG A 102 -4.68 11.20 10.34
CA ARG A 102 -6.11 11.38 10.09
C ARG A 102 -6.85 11.63 11.42
N PRO A 103 -8.00 12.31 11.42
CA PRO A 103 -8.85 12.41 12.61
C PRO A 103 -9.45 11.04 12.97
N GLY A 104 -9.71 10.80 14.26
CA GLY A 104 -10.42 9.60 14.73
C GLY A 104 -9.68 8.28 14.57
N LEU A 105 -8.34 8.31 14.48
CA LEU A 105 -7.54 7.10 14.30
C LEU A 105 -7.57 6.18 15.51
N LYS A 106 -7.70 4.87 15.24
CA LYS A 106 -7.36 3.79 16.16
C LYS A 106 -5.94 3.97 16.70
N GLN A 107 -5.68 3.47 17.90
CA GLN A 107 -4.38 3.58 18.57
C GLN A 107 -3.21 3.13 17.67
N PHE A 108 -3.34 1.98 17.01
CA PHE A 108 -2.28 1.39 16.19
C PHE A 108 -2.14 2.00 14.79
N ASN A 109 -3.15 2.72 14.30
CA ASN A 109 -3.10 3.42 13.01
C ASN A 109 -2.46 4.82 13.13
N ARG A 110 -2.21 5.29 14.36
CA ARG A 110 -1.45 6.52 14.60
C ARG A 110 -0.02 6.36 14.08
N PRO A 111 0.62 7.46 13.66
CA PRO A 111 1.99 7.44 13.17
C PRO A 111 2.92 6.67 14.11
N PHE A 112 3.85 5.92 13.53
CA PHE A 112 4.78 5.12 14.29
C PHE A 112 5.70 6.04 15.11
N LYS A 113 5.72 5.80 16.42
CA LYS A 113 6.45 6.58 17.43
C LYS A 113 7.32 5.71 18.33
N ASN A 114 7.38 4.40 18.03
CA ASN A 114 8.04 3.41 18.88
C ASN A 114 7.50 3.42 20.32
N THR A 115 6.18 3.59 20.49
CA THR A 115 5.56 3.51 21.83
C THR A 115 5.58 2.09 22.37
N ASP A 116 5.51 1.90 23.69
CA ASP A 116 5.48 0.57 24.32
C ASP A 116 4.37 -0.33 23.74
N SER A 117 3.20 0.24 23.45
CA SER A 117 2.09 -0.50 22.83
C SER A 117 2.41 -0.99 21.42
N GLN A 118 3.11 -0.18 20.61
CA GLN A 118 3.52 -0.57 19.26
C GLN A 118 4.63 -1.61 19.31
N ILE A 119 5.64 -1.41 20.16
CA ILE A 119 6.78 -2.34 20.30
C ILE A 119 6.32 -3.69 20.84
N SER A 120 5.52 -3.72 21.90
CA SER A 120 5.00 -4.96 22.49
C SER A 120 4.19 -5.76 21.49
N HIS A 121 3.34 -5.09 20.70
CA HIS A 121 2.58 -5.76 19.64
C HIS A 121 3.47 -6.28 18.52
N LEU A 122 4.48 -5.51 18.07
CA LEU A 122 5.43 -5.96 17.04
C LEU A 122 6.25 -7.18 17.51
N LYS A 123 6.74 -7.17 18.76
CA LYS A 123 7.46 -8.30 19.35
C LYS A 123 6.56 -9.53 19.51
N PHE A 124 5.31 -9.34 19.93
CA PHE A 124 4.32 -10.41 19.97
C PHE A 124 4.10 -11.02 18.59
N MET A 125 3.90 -10.19 17.55
CA MET A 125 3.70 -10.67 16.18
C MET A 125 4.95 -11.35 15.60
N GLU A 126 6.15 -10.87 15.95
CA GLU A 126 7.40 -11.52 15.59
C GLU A 126 7.47 -12.95 16.18
N ASN A 127 7.16 -13.10 17.47
CA ASN A 127 7.11 -14.41 18.11
C ASN A 127 6.02 -15.30 17.49
N PHE A 128 4.83 -14.73 17.26
CA PHE A 128 3.73 -15.40 16.59
C PHE A 128 4.17 -15.99 15.24
N PHE A 129 4.81 -15.20 14.38
CA PHE A 129 5.28 -15.69 13.09
C PHE A 129 6.44 -16.69 13.17
N LYS A 130 7.27 -16.63 14.22
CA LYS A 130 8.34 -17.62 14.47
C LYS A 130 7.81 -18.99 14.84
N THR A 131 6.69 -19.05 15.58
CA THR A 131 6.11 -20.32 16.05
C THR A 131 4.90 -20.78 15.24
N LEU A 132 4.41 -19.96 14.30
CA LEU A 132 3.27 -20.28 13.44
C LEU A 132 3.57 -21.51 12.56
N GLN A 133 2.71 -22.52 12.67
CA GLN A 133 2.71 -23.66 11.76
C GLN A 133 1.61 -23.50 10.72
N VAL A 134 1.89 -23.87 9.46
CA VAL A 134 0.96 -23.73 8.34
C VAL A 134 0.70 -25.09 7.72
N PHE A 135 -0.58 -25.46 7.63
CA PHE A 135 -1.02 -26.73 7.08
C PHE A 135 -1.82 -26.52 5.80
N ASN A 136 -1.52 -27.30 4.76
CA ASN A 136 -2.33 -27.30 3.54
C ASN A 136 -3.73 -27.86 3.82
N LYS A 137 -4.79 -27.13 3.48
CA LYS A 137 -6.18 -27.57 3.76
C LYS A 137 -6.57 -28.89 3.10
N LYS A 138 -6.00 -29.21 1.94
CA LYS A 138 -6.37 -30.40 1.16
C LYS A 138 -5.63 -31.64 1.63
N THR A 139 -4.33 -31.52 1.88
CA THR A 139 -3.46 -32.66 2.19
C THR A 139 -3.18 -32.81 3.68
N ASN A 140 -3.49 -31.78 4.48
CA ASN A 140 -3.16 -31.68 5.90
C ASN A 140 -1.65 -31.81 6.21
N VAL A 141 -0.80 -31.61 5.21
CA VAL A 141 0.66 -31.62 5.34
C VAL A 141 1.14 -30.26 5.81
N GLU A 142 2.09 -30.24 6.74
CA GLU A 142 2.77 -29.01 7.16
C GLU A 142 3.62 -28.46 6.00
N VAL A 143 3.36 -27.22 5.63
CA VAL A 143 4.02 -26.50 4.53
C VAL A 143 4.68 -25.20 4.99
N THR A 144 4.86 -25.00 6.30
CA THR A 144 5.42 -23.78 6.91
C THR A 144 6.67 -23.27 6.18
N ASN A 145 7.63 -24.16 5.91
CA ASN A 145 8.90 -23.82 5.26
C ASN A 145 8.76 -23.41 3.77
N GLN A 146 7.64 -23.70 3.13
CA GLN A 146 7.36 -23.36 1.72
C GLN A 146 6.71 -21.97 1.59
N ILE A 147 6.27 -21.39 2.70
CA ILE A 147 5.39 -20.24 2.72
C ILE A 147 6.19 -18.95 2.97
N LYS A 148 6.31 -18.11 1.93
CA LYS A 148 7.14 -16.90 1.96
C LYS A 148 6.60 -15.74 2.81
N PHE A 149 5.29 -15.70 3.08
CA PHE A 149 4.68 -14.54 3.77
C PHE A 149 5.16 -14.39 5.22
N ILE A 150 5.47 -15.50 5.91
CA ILE A 150 5.99 -15.51 7.28
C ILE A 150 7.32 -14.76 7.32
N ARG A 151 8.25 -15.15 6.45
CA ARG A 151 9.54 -14.45 6.28
C ARG A 151 9.34 -12.99 5.90
N GLY A 152 8.38 -12.68 5.03
CA GLY A 152 8.04 -11.31 4.65
C GLY A 152 7.65 -10.43 5.84
N TRP A 153 6.79 -10.93 6.74
CA TRP A 153 6.44 -10.18 7.96
C TRP A 153 7.60 -10.06 8.94
N LEU A 154 8.39 -11.11 9.15
CA LEU A 154 9.57 -11.05 10.02
C LEU A 154 10.57 -9.98 9.53
N ILE A 155 10.84 -9.93 8.22
CA ILE A 155 11.68 -8.90 7.61
C ILE A 155 11.05 -7.52 7.77
N SER A 156 9.75 -7.38 7.53
CA SER A 156 9.06 -6.09 7.62
C SER A 156 9.10 -5.52 9.05
N ILE A 157 8.85 -6.37 10.06
CA ILE A 157 8.91 -6.01 11.49
C ILE A 157 10.33 -5.58 11.86
N SER A 158 11.33 -6.40 11.53
CA SER A 158 12.73 -6.09 11.81
C SER A 158 13.19 -4.81 11.09
N GLY A 159 12.80 -4.65 9.83
CA GLY A 159 13.12 -3.48 9.02
C GLY A 159 12.51 -2.19 9.56
N LEU A 160 11.24 -2.22 10.01
CA LEU A 160 10.60 -1.05 10.63
C LEU A 160 11.32 -0.62 11.92
N LEU A 161 11.69 -1.58 12.77
CA LEU A 161 12.41 -1.30 14.02
C LEU A 161 13.80 -0.69 13.73
N GLN A 162 14.58 -1.30 12.83
CA GLN A 162 15.91 -0.79 12.45
C GLN A 162 15.85 0.58 11.75
N LEU A 163 14.84 0.79 10.89
CA LEU A 163 14.61 2.06 10.23
C LEU A 163 14.30 3.16 11.26
N TRP A 164 13.48 2.85 12.26
CA TRP A 164 13.18 3.78 13.33
C TRP A 164 14.44 4.19 14.10
N GLU A 165 15.25 3.22 14.56
CA GLU A 165 16.50 3.52 15.28
C GLU A 165 17.42 4.42 14.45
N SER A 166 17.57 4.11 13.17
CA SER A 166 18.42 4.89 12.25
C SER A 166 17.90 6.32 12.06
N LEU A 167 16.59 6.49 11.84
CA LEU A 167 15.99 7.80 11.63
C LEU A 167 15.91 8.62 12.93
N LYS A 168 15.74 7.98 14.09
CA LYS A 168 15.64 8.68 15.37
C LYS A 168 16.98 9.26 15.83
N VAL A 169 18.09 8.59 15.51
CA VAL A 169 19.44 9.15 15.72
C VAL A 169 19.63 10.45 14.93
N ILE A 170 19.09 10.53 13.72
CA ILE A 170 19.18 11.71 12.84
C ILE A 170 18.16 12.79 13.26
N ASN A 171 16.97 12.39 13.70
CA ASN A 171 15.88 13.29 14.07
C ASN A 171 15.73 13.39 15.58
N THR A 172 16.44 14.34 16.18
CA THR A 172 16.46 14.58 17.64
C THR A 172 15.16 15.18 18.19
N ASP A 173 14.27 15.68 17.32
CA ASP A 173 12.97 16.21 17.73
C ASP A 173 12.12 15.12 18.42
N GLU A 174 11.69 15.38 19.66
CA GLU A 174 10.78 14.52 20.43
C GLU A 174 9.43 14.32 19.72
N SER A 175 9.02 15.29 18.88
CA SER A 175 7.79 15.25 18.10
C SER A 175 7.87 14.35 16.86
N TYR A 176 9.07 13.88 16.50
CA TYR A 176 9.30 13.07 15.31
C TYR A 176 8.41 11.82 15.25
N VAL A 177 7.82 11.58 14.08
CA VAL A 177 6.98 10.42 13.80
C VAL A 177 7.29 9.85 12.44
N LEU A 178 7.11 8.54 12.31
CA LEU A 178 7.24 7.84 11.04
C LEU A 178 5.85 7.47 10.50
N TYR A 179 5.55 7.95 9.30
CA TYR A 179 4.32 7.60 8.58
C TYR A 179 4.54 6.35 7.74
N THR A 180 4.24 5.18 8.29
CA THR A 180 4.51 3.89 7.64
C THR A 180 3.72 3.68 6.35
N SER A 181 2.56 4.33 6.18
CA SER A 181 1.84 4.40 4.89
C SER A 181 2.63 5.04 3.73
N ARG A 182 3.79 5.65 4.00
CA ARG A 182 4.70 6.19 2.97
C ARG A 182 5.82 5.24 2.58
N ILE A 183 5.94 4.10 3.26
CA ILE A 183 7.04 3.13 3.09
C ILE A 183 6.56 1.91 2.29
N ASN A 184 5.30 1.91 1.85
CA ASN A 184 4.72 0.87 1.01
C ASN A 184 4.72 1.27 -0.47
N GLN A 185 4.43 0.31 -1.34
CA GLN A 185 4.41 0.51 -2.80
C GLN A 185 3.07 1.09 -3.29
N ASP A 186 2.07 1.32 -2.42
CA ASP A 186 0.73 1.77 -2.82
C ASP A 186 0.77 3.07 -3.63
N ARG A 187 1.68 3.99 -3.30
CA ARG A 187 1.82 5.26 -4.05
C ARG A 187 2.28 5.04 -5.49
N LEU A 188 3.20 4.08 -5.69
CA LEU A 188 3.66 3.69 -7.01
C LEU A 188 2.57 2.93 -7.77
N GLU A 189 1.83 2.05 -7.10
CA GLU A 189 0.68 1.35 -7.72
C GLU A 189 -0.42 2.31 -8.15
N ASN A 190 -0.72 3.32 -7.34
CA ASN A 190 -1.65 4.40 -7.67
C ASN A 190 -1.17 5.23 -8.86
N LEU A 191 0.14 5.50 -8.95
CA LEU A 191 0.75 6.17 -10.10
C LEU A 191 0.57 5.32 -11.37
N PHE A 192 0.86 4.02 -11.31
CA PHE A 192 0.60 3.13 -12.45
C PHE A 192 -0.89 3.04 -12.80
N GLY A 193 -1.78 3.11 -11.80
CA GLY A 193 -3.22 3.23 -12.02
C GLY A 193 -3.57 4.47 -12.83
N THR A 194 -2.95 5.59 -12.50
CA THR A 194 -3.12 6.89 -13.19
C THR A 194 -2.71 6.79 -14.65
N PHE A 195 -1.56 6.17 -14.95
CA PHE A 195 -1.13 5.97 -16.35
C PHE A 195 -2.11 5.10 -17.15
N ARG A 196 -2.68 4.06 -16.53
CA ARG A 196 -3.66 3.18 -17.18
C ARG A 196 -4.99 3.89 -17.44
N THR A 197 -5.45 4.78 -16.55
CA THR A 197 -6.77 5.41 -16.65
C THR A 197 -6.78 6.73 -17.43
N GLN A 198 -5.77 7.58 -17.26
CA GLN A 198 -5.81 8.95 -17.81
C GLN A 198 -5.45 9.03 -19.29
N HIS A 199 -4.58 8.15 -19.79
CA HIS A 199 -3.96 8.37 -21.12
C HIS A 199 -4.33 7.32 -22.17
N ASN A 200 -4.96 6.22 -21.75
CA ASN A 200 -5.25 5.10 -22.62
C ASN A 200 -6.75 4.81 -22.82
N GLY A 201 -7.64 5.58 -22.20
CA GLY A 201 -9.08 5.32 -22.26
C GLY A 201 -9.42 3.88 -21.84
N ASN A 202 -9.99 3.09 -22.76
CA ASN A 202 -10.31 1.68 -22.54
C ASN A 202 -9.11 0.72 -22.67
N ASN A 203 -7.92 1.19 -23.05
CA ASN A 203 -6.73 0.34 -23.21
C ASN A 203 -5.97 0.15 -21.87
N ILE A 204 -6.47 -0.76 -21.05
CA ILE A 204 -5.92 -1.10 -19.73
C ILE A 204 -4.47 -1.64 -19.82
N ASN A 205 -4.07 -2.19 -20.97
CA ASN A 205 -2.74 -2.75 -21.22
C ASN A 205 -1.94 -1.85 -22.17
N SER A 206 -1.32 -0.81 -21.62
CA SER A 206 -0.46 0.10 -22.38
C SER A 206 0.77 -0.62 -22.95
N THR A 207 1.11 -0.35 -24.22
CA THR A 207 2.43 -0.72 -24.75
C THR A 207 3.54 0.10 -24.07
N PRO A 208 4.81 -0.33 -24.11
CA PRO A 208 5.92 0.45 -23.56
C PRO A 208 5.98 1.90 -24.09
N ILE A 209 5.69 2.10 -25.38
CA ILE A 209 5.65 3.43 -26.00
C ILE A 209 4.52 4.28 -25.42
N GLN A 210 3.31 3.71 -25.25
CA GLN A 210 2.17 4.41 -24.64
C GLN A 210 2.46 4.78 -23.17
N PHE A 211 3.15 3.91 -22.45
CA PHE A 211 3.61 4.22 -21.09
C PHE A 211 4.59 5.40 -21.08
N ILE A 212 5.59 5.42 -21.95
CA ILE A 212 6.56 6.52 -22.05
C ILE A 212 5.85 7.84 -22.33
N TRP A 213 4.91 7.87 -23.28
CA TRP A 213 4.12 9.07 -23.58
C TRP A 213 3.29 9.52 -22.37
N SER A 214 2.60 8.59 -21.71
CA SER A 214 1.81 8.88 -20.51
C SER A 214 2.66 9.43 -19.38
N TYR A 215 3.84 8.83 -19.15
CA TYR A 215 4.79 9.28 -18.15
C TYR A 215 5.29 10.69 -18.45
N LYS A 216 5.75 10.95 -19.68
CA LYS A 216 6.23 12.27 -20.11
C LYS A 216 5.14 13.31 -19.88
N GLN A 217 3.93 13.08 -20.39
CA GLN A 217 2.81 14.01 -20.24
C GLN A 217 2.48 14.27 -18.76
N ASN A 218 2.40 13.23 -17.94
CA ASN A 218 2.11 13.38 -16.51
C ASN A 218 3.23 14.14 -15.77
N PHE A 219 4.49 13.91 -16.16
CA PHE A 219 5.64 14.68 -15.65
C PHE A 219 5.51 16.16 -16.03
N TYR A 220 5.24 16.47 -17.30
CA TYR A 220 5.09 17.85 -17.75
C TYR A 220 3.92 18.56 -17.06
N LEU A 221 2.75 17.93 -17.00
CA LEU A 221 1.59 18.48 -16.31
C LEU A 221 1.92 18.79 -14.86
N ASN A 222 2.49 17.85 -14.11
CA ASN A 222 2.78 18.07 -12.69
C ASN A 222 3.95 19.02 -12.42
N TYR A 223 4.96 19.04 -13.28
CA TYR A 223 6.16 19.87 -13.10
C TYR A 223 5.92 21.31 -13.54
N PHE A 224 5.08 21.54 -14.56
CA PHE A 224 4.85 22.86 -15.15
C PHE A 224 3.51 23.51 -14.77
N THR A 225 2.62 22.85 -14.03
CA THR A 225 1.42 23.50 -13.46
C THR A 225 1.77 24.47 -12.32
N HIS A 226 1.95 25.74 -12.72
CA HIS A 226 1.66 27.05 -12.10
C HIS A 226 2.11 27.44 -10.69
N SER A 227 2.76 28.62 -10.63
CA SER A 227 2.69 29.58 -9.53
C SER A 227 1.44 30.47 -9.70
N ASP A 228 0.70 30.73 -8.61
CA ASP A 228 -0.62 31.38 -8.63
C ASP A 228 -0.67 32.82 -9.22
N ASN A 229 0.48 33.43 -9.56
CA ASN A 229 0.58 34.85 -9.96
C ASN A 229 1.21 35.10 -11.34
N ALA A 230 1.56 34.06 -12.11
CA ALA A 230 2.24 34.26 -13.39
C ALA A 230 1.24 34.21 -14.56
N ASN A 231 0.77 35.39 -15.00
CA ASN A 231 -0.09 35.53 -16.18
C ASN A 231 0.61 35.22 -17.52
N CYS A 232 1.91 34.91 -17.51
CA CYS A 232 2.70 34.47 -18.65
C CYS A 232 3.95 33.74 -18.11
N ILE A 233 3.91 32.41 -17.99
CA ILE A 233 5.14 31.62 -18.03
C ILE A 233 5.28 31.24 -19.50
N GLY A 234 6.38 31.62 -20.14
CA GLY A 234 6.57 31.44 -21.58
C GLY A 234 6.29 30.01 -22.01
N ASP A 235 5.54 29.86 -23.11
CA ASP A 235 5.20 28.58 -23.73
C ASP A 235 6.47 27.73 -23.91
N LEU A 236 6.65 26.76 -23.03
CA LEU A 236 7.66 25.71 -23.18
C LEU A 236 7.20 24.62 -24.17
N ASP A 237 6.11 24.86 -24.89
CA ASP A 237 5.66 24.08 -26.05
C ASP A 237 6.77 23.93 -27.11
N GLU A 238 7.76 24.83 -27.12
CA GLU A 238 8.96 24.70 -27.96
C GLU A 238 9.80 23.45 -27.65
N SER A 239 9.67 22.88 -26.44
CA SER A 239 10.28 21.59 -26.09
C SER A 239 9.43 20.38 -26.53
N LEU A 240 8.12 20.58 -26.74
CA LEU A 240 7.23 19.59 -27.35
C LEU A 240 7.45 19.49 -28.87
N SER A 241 7.79 20.61 -29.52
CA SER A 241 7.99 20.69 -30.98
C SER A 241 9.39 20.30 -31.46
N LYS A 242 10.37 20.15 -30.57
CA LYS A 242 11.76 19.75 -30.91
C LYS A 242 11.98 18.24 -31.02
N ILE A 243 10.93 17.43 -30.93
CA ILE A 243 11.03 16.00 -31.20
C ILE A 243 10.99 15.81 -32.71
N ASN A 244 12.05 15.23 -33.30
CA ASN A 244 12.04 14.71 -34.67
C ASN A 244 10.90 13.68 -34.78
N THR A 245 9.76 14.14 -35.28
CA THR A 245 8.71 13.29 -35.80
C THR A 245 9.16 12.82 -37.18
N ASP A 246 9.80 11.65 -37.25
CA ASP A 246 9.86 10.96 -38.53
C ASP A 246 8.44 10.47 -38.92
N PRO A 247 8.15 10.38 -40.23
CA PRO A 247 6.91 10.91 -40.78
C PRO A 247 5.83 9.83 -40.83
N LEU A 248 4.89 9.86 -39.88
CA LEU A 248 3.60 9.19 -40.04
C LEU A 248 2.49 9.99 -39.36
N ASN A 249 1.97 10.93 -40.14
CA ASN A 249 0.63 11.52 -40.08
C ASN A 249 0.25 12.37 -38.85
N ASP A 250 0.57 13.66 -38.97
CA ASP A 250 -0.01 14.80 -38.26
C ASP A 250 -1.50 15.04 -38.59
N LYS A 251 -2.41 14.14 -38.21
CA LYS A 251 -3.86 14.45 -38.34
C LYS A 251 -4.76 14.21 -37.13
N ASN A 252 -4.27 13.73 -35.99
CA ASN A 252 -5.18 13.37 -34.88
C ASN A 252 -4.94 14.04 -33.53
N ILE A 253 -4.10 15.07 -33.40
CA ILE A 253 -3.93 15.78 -32.12
C ILE A 253 -4.86 17.00 -32.06
N LYS A 254 -6.17 16.74 -32.11
CA LYS A 254 -7.17 17.61 -31.51
C LYS A 254 -8.22 16.71 -30.88
N ILE A 255 -8.69 17.13 -29.71
CA ILE A 255 -9.68 16.48 -28.84
C ILE A 255 -9.01 15.56 -27.82
N ILE A 256 -8.87 16.07 -26.59
CA ILE A 256 -9.43 15.55 -25.32
C ILE A 256 -8.78 16.40 -24.22
N PHE A 257 -9.34 17.58 -23.95
CA PHE A 257 -9.16 18.23 -22.66
C PHE A 257 -10.49 18.13 -21.93
N HIS A 258 -10.55 17.26 -20.94
CA HIS A 258 -11.54 17.38 -19.88
C HIS A 258 -10.77 17.69 -18.61
N ASP A 259 -10.89 18.95 -18.16
CA ASP A 259 -10.35 19.43 -16.90
C ASP A 259 -10.83 18.53 -15.77
N ASN A 260 -9.89 17.83 -15.14
CA ASN A 260 -10.02 17.27 -13.80
C ASN A 260 -8.61 17.08 -13.25
N ASN A 261 -8.03 18.17 -12.73
CA ASN A 261 -6.80 18.12 -11.94
C ASN A 261 -7.05 17.28 -10.66
N PRO A 262 -6.47 16.07 -10.51
CA PRO A 262 -6.67 15.24 -9.31
C PRO A 262 -5.69 15.57 -8.18
N PHE A 263 -4.74 16.48 -8.41
CA PHE A 263 -3.65 16.77 -7.47
C PHE A 263 -3.86 18.11 -6.77
N GLN A 264 -4.45 18.09 -5.57
CA GLN A 264 -4.25 19.16 -4.60
C GLN A 264 -3.02 18.82 -3.76
N PHE A 265 -1.85 19.27 -4.19
CA PHE A 265 -0.69 19.34 -3.30
C PHE A 265 -1.00 20.39 -2.24
N LYS A 266 -1.06 19.98 -0.96
CA LYS A 266 -1.10 20.95 0.14
C LYS A 266 0.15 21.82 0.03
N LYS A 267 -0.04 23.14 0.00
CA LYS A 267 0.99 24.18 0.11
C LYS A 267 1.77 24.05 1.43
N ASN A 268 2.64 23.04 1.52
CA ASN A 268 3.83 23.14 2.33
C ASN A 268 4.93 23.48 1.34
N ILE A 269 5.06 24.77 1.08
CA ILE A 269 6.20 25.32 0.34
C ILE A 269 7.43 24.90 1.16
N LEU A 270 8.18 23.92 0.67
CA LEU A 270 9.58 23.80 1.06
C LEU A 270 10.22 25.09 0.59
N ALA A 271 10.54 25.98 1.53
CA ALA A 271 11.37 27.13 1.24
C ALA A 271 12.72 26.56 0.77
N ILE A 272 12.95 26.63 -0.54
CA ILE A 272 14.27 26.37 -1.11
C ILE A 272 15.04 27.66 -0.83
N ASP A 273 15.79 27.67 0.28
CA ASP A 273 16.50 28.86 0.76
C ASP A 273 17.54 29.38 -0.25
N THR A 274 17.96 28.57 -1.22
CA THR A 274 18.86 28.99 -2.29
C THR A 274 18.63 28.18 -3.57
N PRO A 275 18.44 28.81 -4.74
CA PRO A 275 18.40 28.12 -6.04
C PRO A 275 19.81 27.74 -6.53
N ASP A 276 20.85 27.89 -5.70
CA ASP A 276 22.24 27.66 -6.09
C ASP A 276 22.65 26.22 -5.87
N TYR A 277 22.37 25.38 -6.88
CA TYR A 277 22.78 23.98 -6.98
C TYR A 277 24.30 23.77 -7.05
N ARG A 278 25.11 24.85 -7.10
CA ARG A 278 26.57 24.77 -7.27
C ARG A 278 27.32 24.31 -6.01
N ASN A 279 26.67 24.31 -4.84
CA ASN A 279 27.29 23.96 -3.55
C ASN A 279 26.66 22.73 -2.85
N LEU A 280 25.94 21.87 -3.58
CA LEU A 280 25.55 20.57 -3.05
C LEU A 280 26.80 19.68 -2.94
N PRO A 281 27.14 19.13 -1.75
CA PRO A 281 28.14 18.08 -1.64
C PRO A 281 27.54 16.80 -2.23
N MET A 282 27.56 16.71 -3.56
CA MET A 282 27.21 15.50 -4.30
C MET A 282 28.29 14.44 -4.05
N PRO A 283 27.92 13.20 -3.69
CA PRO A 283 28.85 12.09 -3.77
C PRO A 283 29.24 11.86 -5.24
N GLU A 284 30.52 12.12 -5.52
CA GLU A 284 31.32 11.86 -6.72
C GLU A 284 30.73 12.17 -8.11
N LYS A 285 31.45 13.08 -8.80
CA LYS A 285 31.16 13.81 -10.04
C LYS A 285 30.78 13.01 -11.30
N ASN A 286 30.72 11.67 -11.24
CA ASN A 286 30.50 10.83 -12.41
C ASN A 286 29.28 9.89 -12.31
N ALA A 287 28.58 9.80 -11.17
CA ALA A 287 27.47 8.86 -11.03
C ALA A 287 26.27 9.18 -11.95
N PHE A 288 25.96 10.47 -12.15
CA PHE A 288 24.84 10.89 -13.00
C PHE A 288 25.13 10.70 -14.50
N ILE A 289 26.38 10.96 -14.93
CA ILE A 289 26.81 10.73 -16.32
C ILE A 289 26.85 9.23 -16.64
N TYR A 290 27.21 8.38 -15.67
CA TYR A 290 27.21 6.92 -15.84
C TYR A 290 25.79 6.35 -16.00
N VAL A 291 24.83 6.88 -15.24
CA VAL A 291 23.41 6.45 -15.33
C VAL A 291 22.76 6.96 -16.60
N CYS A 292 23.08 8.18 -17.05
CA CYS A 292 22.56 8.71 -18.32
C CYS A 292 23.22 8.07 -19.54
N GLY A 293 24.54 7.83 -19.52
CA GLY A 293 25.26 7.19 -20.63
C GLY A 293 24.87 5.73 -20.84
N PHE A 294 24.60 4.98 -19.78
CA PHE A 294 24.09 3.60 -19.88
C PHE A 294 22.70 3.51 -20.52
N VAL A 295 21.86 4.53 -20.33
CA VAL A 295 20.52 4.61 -20.93
C VAL A 295 20.58 5.02 -22.41
N ASP A 296 21.60 5.80 -22.81
CA ASP A 296 21.77 6.24 -24.20
C ASP A 296 22.50 5.21 -25.09
N GLU A 297 23.40 4.36 -24.55
CA GLU A 297 24.10 3.33 -25.33
C GLU A 297 23.26 2.06 -25.62
N GLU A 298 22.23 1.75 -24.82
CA GLU A 298 21.32 0.61 -25.09
C GLU A 298 20.14 0.94 -26.03
N MET A 299 20.05 2.19 -26.53
CA MET A 299 19.01 2.65 -27.47
C MET A 299 19.52 2.95 -28.89
N HIS A 300 20.59 2.25 -29.32
CA HIS A 300 20.99 2.13 -30.73
C HIS A 300 20.80 0.72 -31.28
#